data_AF-A0A255SZY1-F1
#
_entry.id   AF-A0A255SZY1-F1
#
_cell.length_a   1.000
_cell.length_b   1.000
_cell.length_c   1.000
_cell.angle_alpha   90.00
_cell.angle_beta   90.00
_cell.angle_gamma   90.00
#
_symmetry.space_group_name_H-M   'P 1'
#
loop_
_entity.id
_entity.type
_entity.pdbx_description
1 polymer ?
#
loop_
_entity_poly.entity_id
_entity_poly.type
_entity_poly.pdbx_seq_one_letter_code
_entity_poly.pdbx_strand_id
1 'polypeptide(L)'
;MPSQPVEARLEAISGGRVCIYVNGYNATTDILAPYKQGDKVLKSIGCDILPYITDDTCRIAVWYSPFLREIKSKHLSLTVWCRYPDGQRQSYVSDSNWSWVMAPAETNGNDECFNSLAMYDKWNIDELPAPMLLPVRVSSGSYYEPSEPYTPQYIRHIYSCKKISATPTSLTYLSPSPFCGWVRVTLRGMKRGATLSVNGFDYICNGDIDEQACRRFTISPVATDHIEIRCSSGITADNVMSVEAIDID
;
A
#
# COMPACT_ATOMS: atom_id res chain seq x y z
N MET A 1 23.89 -26.78 -4.83
CA MET A 1 22.74 -25.93 -4.42
C MET A 1 23.32 -24.55 -4.17
N PRO A 2 22.82 -23.46 -4.77
CA PRO A 2 23.14 -22.15 -4.23
C PRO A 2 22.66 -22.14 -2.77
N SER A 3 23.55 -21.80 -1.84
CA SER A 3 23.19 -21.73 -0.43
C SER A 3 22.17 -20.62 -0.24
N GLN A 4 21.08 -20.88 0.48
CA GLN A 4 20.16 -19.82 0.91
C GLN A 4 20.92 -18.77 1.75
N PRO A 5 20.61 -17.47 1.63
CA PRO A 5 21.23 -16.47 2.49
C PRO A 5 20.91 -16.73 3.97
N VAL A 6 21.83 -16.33 4.84
CA VAL A 6 21.64 -16.28 6.31
C VAL A 6 21.24 -14.90 6.80
N GLU A 7 21.42 -13.87 5.96
CA GLU A 7 20.90 -12.53 6.14
C GLU A 7 20.47 -12.00 4.78
N ALA A 8 19.32 -11.33 4.73
CA ALA A 8 18.88 -10.63 3.54
C ALA A 8 18.08 -9.39 3.94
N ARG A 9 18.50 -8.23 3.45
CA ARG A 9 17.81 -6.95 3.68
C ARG A 9 17.45 -6.31 2.35
N LEU A 10 16.51 -5.40 2.38
CA LEU A 10 16.17 -4.53 1.26
C LEU A 10 16.16 -3.09 1.78
N GLU A 11 16.84 -2.20 1.07
CA GLU A 11 16.78 -0.76 1.30
C GLU A 11 16.19 -0.06 0.08
N ALA A 12 15.18 0.77 0.32
CA ALA A 12 14.53 1.58 -0.69
C ALA A 12 14.75 3.05 -0.40
N ILE A 13 15.21 3.81 -1.40
CA ILE A 13 15.26 5.27 -1.34
C ILE A 13 14.14 5.80 -2.23
N SER A 14 13.19 6.51 -1.64
CA SER A 14 11.93 6.86 -2.31
C SER A 14 11.57 8.34 -2.21
N GLY A 15 11.08 8.88 -3.33
CA GLY A 15 10.43 10.19 -3.42
C GLY A 15 8.90 10.15 -3.25
N GLY A 16 8.38 9.03 -2.74
CA GLY A 16 6.96 8.78 -2.55
C GLY A 16 6.71 7.66 -1.54
N ARG A 17 5.43 7.38 -1.25
CA ARG A 17 5.05 6.24 -0.42
C ARG A 17 5.26 4.93 -1.17
N VAL A 18 5.76 3.92 -0.47
CA VAL A 18 6.01 2.57 -0.98
C VAL A 18 5.35 1.52 -0.09
N CYS A 19 4.97 0.41 -0.70
CA CYS A 19 4.69 -0.84 0.00
C CYS A 19 5.35 -1.96 -0.78
N ILE A 20 6.32 -2.62 -0.16
CA ILE A 20 7.26 -3.53 -0.78
C ILE A 20 6.79 -4.96 -0.51
N TYR A 21 6.70 -5.76 -1.56
CA TYR A 21 6.32 -7.15 -1.50
C TYR A 21 7.51 -8.02 -1.91
N VAL A 22 7.73 -9.11 -1.17
CA VAL A 22 8.72 -10.13 -1.46
C VAL A 22 8.02 -11.47 -1.54
N ASN A 23 8.10 -12.15 -2.68
CA ASN A 23 7.42 -13.42 -2.94
C ASN A 23 5.92 -13.40 -2.53
N GLY A 24 5.23 -12.29 -2.84
CA GLY A 24 3.81 -12.09 -2.51
C GLY A 24 3.49 -11.55 -1.12
N TYR A 25 4.45 -11.54 -0.19
CA TYR A 25 4.26 -11.07 1.18
C TYR A 25 4.64 -9.61 1.33
N ASN A 26 3.85 -8.82 2.04
CA ASN A 26 4.22 -7.44 2.38
C ASN A 26 5.41 -7.46 3.36
N ALA A 27 6.56 -6.95 2.91
CA ALA A 27 7.79 -6.85 3.69
C ALA A 27 7.94 -5.49 4.39
N THR A 28 7.15 -4.48 4.01
CA THR A 28 7.14 -3.18 4.69
C THR A 28 6.44 -3.31 6.04
N THR A 29 7.14 -2.98 7.13
CA THR A 29 6.67 -3.21 8.51
C THR A 29 5.87 -2.04 9.08
N ASP A 30 6.10 -0.84 8.57
CA ASP A 30 5.38 0.37 8.95
C ASP A 30 4.37 0.75 7.86
N ILE A 31 3.44 1.62 8.22
CA ILE A 31 2.40 2.12 7.32
C ILE A 31 2.75 3.52 6.83
N LEU A 32 2.24 3.86 5.64
CA LEU A 32 2.51 5.14 4.98
C LEU A 32 4.00 5.39 4.70
N ALA A 33 4.82 4.34 4.66
CA ALA A 33 6.27 4.40 4.50
C ALA A 33 6.67 5.06 3.16
N PRO A 34 7.60 6.02 3.14
CA PRO A 34 8.07 6.77 4.29
C PRO A 34 7.00 7.78 4.72
N TYR A 35 6.75 7.89 6.03
CA TYR A 35 5.77 8.84 6.53
C TYR A 35 6.24 10.28 6.27
N LYS A 36 5.34 11.09 5.70
CA LYS A 36 5.63 12.47 5.34
C LYS A 36 5.38 13.40 6.53
N GLN A 37 6.41 13.65 7.34
CA GLN A 37 6.45 14.81 8.22
C GLN A 37 7.37 15.86 7.58
N GLY A 38 6.76 16.99 7.19
CA GLY A 38 7.36 18.14 6.51
C GLY A 38 8.82 18.02 6.09
N ASP A 39 9.09 17.49 4.89
CA ASP A 39 10.22 17.90 4.07
C ASP A 39 10.21 17.30 2.65
N LYS A 40 10.95 17.95 1.74
CA LYS A 40 11.03 17.70 0.29
C LYS A 40 12.08 16.64 -0.10
N VAL A 41 12.40 15.72 0.79
CA VAL A 41 13.63 14.93 0.71
C VAL A 41 13.32 13.45 0.58
N LEU A 42 14.20 12.73 -0.13
CA LEU A 42 14.16 11.28 -0.19
C LEU A 42 14.36 10.68 1.21
N LYS A 43 13.65 9.59 1.46
CA LYS A 43 13.75 8.81 2.70
C LYS A 43 14.17 7.39 2.38
N SER A 44 14.97 6.81 3.27
CA SER A 44 15.37 5.41 3.23
C SER A 44 14.37 4.56 4.01
N ILE A 45 13.90 3.47 3.42
CA ILE A 45 13.03 2.45 4.01
C ILE A 45 13.81 1.13 4.01
N GLY A 46 13.99 0.53 5.19
CA GLY A 46 14.69 -0.74 5.34
C GLY A 46 13.72 -1.87 5.72
N CYS A 47 13.83 -3.03 5.07
CA CYS A 47 13.06 -4.22 5.37
C CYS A 47 13.99 -5.42 5.56
N ASP A 48 13.71 -6.25 6.57
CA ASP A 48 14.26 -7.61 6.64
C ASP A 48 13.43 -8.50 5.71
N ILE A 49 14.09 -9.10 4.72
CA ILE A 49 13.43 -9.91 3.69
C ILE A 49 13.78 -11.39 3.78
N LEU A 50 14.69 -11.75 4.69
CA LEU A 50 15.14 -13.13 4.85
C LEU A 50 13.97 -14.14 5.03
N PRO A 51 12.92 -13.85 5.83
CA PRO A 51 11.82 -14.80 6.02
C PRO A 51 11.03 -15.12 4.74
N TYR A 52 11.12 -14.28 3.71
CA TYR A 52 10.34 -14.40 2.48
C TYR A 52 11.13 -15.05 1.33
N ILE A 53 12.43 -15.26 1.49
CA ILE A 53 13.28 -15.93 0.49
C ILE A 53 13.16 -17.44 0.71
N THR A 54 12.28 -18.09 -0.05
CA THR A 54 11.95 -19.52 0.13
C THR A 54 12.53 -20.42 -0.94
N ASP A 55 12.99 -19.84 -2.05
CA ASP A 55 13.41 -20.51 -3.26
C ASP A 55 14.63 -19.80 -3.89
N ASP A 56 15.14 -20.39 -4.96
CA ASP A 56 16.28 -19.83 -5.71
C ASP A 56 15.90 -18.54 -6.48
N THR A 57 14.61 -18.18 -6.53
CA THR A 57 14.09 -17.01 -7.27
C THR A 57 13.28 -16.09 -6.36
N CYS A 58 13.92 -15.02 -5.89
CA CYS A 58 13.24 -13.98 -5.12
C CYS A 58 12.58 -12.95 -6.05
N ARG A 59 11.27 -12.75 -5.90
CA ARG A 59 10.51 -11.72 -6.62
C ARG A 59 10.21 -10.54 -5.71
N ILE A 60 10.49 -9.35 -6.21
CA ILE A 60 10.25 -8.09 -5.49
C ILE A 60 9.29 -7.25 -6.33
N ALA A 61 8.21 -6.81 -5.71
CA ALA A 61 7.22 -5.94 -6.33
C ALA A 61 6.91 -4.76 -5.40
N VAL A 62 6.61 -3.59 -5.96
CA VAL A 62 6.44 -2.37 -5.17
C VAL A 62 5.22 -1.61 -5.62
N TRP A 63 4.31 -1.34 -4.67
CA TRP A 63 3.33 -0.27 -4.82
C TRP A 63 4.02 1.06 -4.60
N TYR A 64 3.83 2.03 -5.50
CA TYR A 64 4.47 3.34 -5.42
C TYR A 64 3.47 4.48 -5.64
N SER A 65 3.39 5.39 -4.67
CA SER A 65 2.60 6.62 -4.75
C SER A 65 3.52 7.83 -4.61
N PRO A 66 3.90 8.51 -5.70
CA PRO A 66 4.79 9.67 -5.65
C PRO A 66 4.17 10.80 -4.81
N PHE A 67 4.99 11.58 -4.10
CA PHE A 67 4.47 12.76 -3.41
C PHE A 67 4.03 13.82 -4.42
N LEU A 68 2.73 14.12 -4.40
CA LEU A 68 2.13 15.11 -5.28
C LEU A 68 2.75 16.49 -5.01
N ARG A 69 3.34 17.08 -6.05
CA ARG A 69 3.66 18.52 -6.24
C ARG A 69 5.12 18.99 -6.13
N GLU A 70 6.10 18.20 -5.70
CA GLU A 70 7.44 18.78 -5.46
C GLU A 70 8.63 18.09 -6.15
N ILE A 71 8.51 16.81 -6.52
CA ILE A 71 9.54 16.12 -7.31
C ILE A 71 8.95 15.89 -8.71
N LYS A 72 9.51 16.55 -9.73
CA LYS A 72 9.07 16.41 -11.14
C LYS A 72 9.27 14.98 -11.69
N SER A 73 9.85 14.10 -10.90
CA SER A 73 10.31 12.79 -11.33
C SER A 73 9.92 11.71 -10.32
N LYS A 74 9.16 10.73 -10.80
CA LYS A 74 8.75 9.52 -10.08
C LYS A 74 9.98 8.63 -9.90
N HIS A 75 10.70 8.77 -8.80
CA HIS A 75 11.97 8.08 -8.54
C HIS A 75 11.84 7.11 -7.35
N LEU A 76 12.44 5.93 -7.55
CA LEU A 76 12.62 4.87 -6.57
C LEU A 76 13.95 4.18 -6.87
N SER A 77 14.77 3.97 -5.83
CA SER A 77 15.97 3.14 -5.89
C SER A 77 15.82 2.01 -4.87
N LEU A 78 16.23 0.80 -5.24
CA LEU A 78 16.19 -0.39 -4.39
C LEU A 78 17.55 -1.07 -4.38
N THR A 79 17.99 -1.49 -3.20
CA THR A 79 19.19 -2.33 -3.02
C THR A 79 18.84 -3.49 -2.12
N VAL A 80 19.11 -4.70 -2.59
CA VAL A 80 19.07 -5.93 -1.80
C VAL A 80 20.49 -6.33 -1.46
N TRP A 81 20.71 -6.72 -0.21
CA TRP A 81 22.00 -7.15 0.32
C TRP A 81 21.81 -8.49 1.03
N CYS A 82 22.62 -9.47 0.62
CA CYS A 82 22.57 -10.84 1.11
C CYS A 82 23.93 -11.25 1.67
N ARG A 83 23.92 -12.01 2.78
CA ARG A 83 25.07 -12.73 3.31
C ARG A 83 24.80 -14.23 3.28
N TYR A 84 25.75 -15.02 2.81
CA TYR A 84 25.64 -16.47 2.70
C TYR A 84 26.40 -17.21 3.82
N PRO A 85 26.12 -18.50 4.07
CA PRO A 85 26.76 -19.28 5.13
C PRO A 85 28.29 -19.34 5.02
N ASP A 86 28.82 -19.32 3.80
CA ASP A 86 30.27 -19.32 3.52
C ASP A 86 30.93 -17.94 3.74
N GLY A 87 30.15 -16.94 4.15
CA GLY A 87 30.61 -15.56 4.37
C GLY A 87 30.57 -14.68 3.11
N GLN A 88 30.24 -15.22 1.94
CA GLN A 88 30.08 -14.41 0.73
C GLN A 88 28.95 -13.39 0.90
N ARG A 89 29.13 -12.25 0.25
CA ARG A 89 28.16 -11.16 0.22
C ARG A 89 27.81 -10.84 -1.22
N GLN A 90 26.54 -10.66 -1.50
CA GLN A 90 26.06 -10.22 -2.81
C GLN A 90 25.05 -9.09 -2.64
N SER A 91 24.98 -8.23 -3.64
CA SER A 91 24.01 -7.15 -3.71
C SER A 91 23.33 -7.11 -5.07
N TYR A 92 22.04 -6.83 -5.07
CA TYR A 92 21.22 -6.63 -6.27
C TYR A 92 20.64 -5.23 -6.21
N VAL A 93 20.69 -4.48 -7.30
CA VAL A 93 20.24 -3.08 -7.35
C VAL A 93 19.15 -2.92 -8.39
N SER A 94 18.24 -1.97 -8.18
CA SER A 94 17.27 -1.56 -9.19
C SER A 94 17.99 -1.00 -10.42
N ASP A 95 17.63 -1.50 -11.59
CA ASP A 95 18.25 -1.16 -12.87
C ASP A 95 17.19 -1.07 -14.00
N SER A 96 17.64 -1.05 -15.25
CA SER A 96 16.76 -0.98 -16.43
C SER A 96 15.96 -2.25 -16.71
N ASN A 97 16.20 -3.37 -16.00
CA ASN A 97 15.45 -4.61 -16.19
C ASN A 97 14.12 -4.60 -15.42
N TRP A 98 13.90 -3.60 -14.57
CA TRP A 98 12.62 -3.40 -13.92
C TRP A 98 11.54 -2.95 -14.92
N SER A 99 10.30 -3.32 -14.60
CA SER A 99 9.12 -2.88 -15.33
C SER A 99 8.08 -2.32 -14.38
N TRP A 100 7.16 -1.52 -14.90
CA TRP A 100 6.07 -0.94 -14.12
C TRP A 100 4.77 -0.92 -14.92
N VAL A 101 3.65 -0.86 -14.21
CA VAL A 101 2.33 -0.62 -14.78
C VAL A 101 1.60 0.38 -13.89
N MET A 102 0.66 1.13 -14.46
CA MET A 102 -0.22 1.98 -13.65
C MET A 102 -1.03 1.10 -12.71
N ALA A 103 -0.93 1.40 -11.42
CA ALA A 103 -1.82 0.86 -10.43
C ALA A 103 -3.26 1.34 -10.67
N PRO A 104 -4.29 0.52 -10.36
CA PRO A 104 -5.68 0.95 -10.40
C PRO A 104 -6.04 1.80 -9.17
N ALA A 105 -5.16 2.71 -8.77
CA ALA A 105 -5.32 3.56 -7.60
C ALA A 105 -4.69 4.93 -7.81
N GLU A 106 -5.28 5.97 -7.23
CA GLU A 106 -4.72 7.32 -7.22
C GLU A 106 -4.82 7.92 -5.82
N THR A 107 -3.85 8.77 -5.49
CA THR A 107 -3.90 9.58 -4.26
C THR A 107 -4.04 11.04 -4.64
N ASN A 108 -4.77 11.81 -3.83
CA ASN A 108 -4.89 13.26 -3.97
C ASN A 108 -4.97 13.93 -2.60
N GLY A 109 -3.83 14.46 -2.13
CA GLY A 109 -3.74 15.00 -0.78
C GLY A 109 -3.99 13.92 0.27
N ASN A 110 -5.14 13.98 0.93
CA ASN A 110 -5.57 13.01 1.94
C ASN A 110 -6.62 12.02 1.42
N ASP A 111 -6.98 12.11 0.14
CA ASP A 111 -7.96 11.24 -0.51
C ASP A 111 -7.27 10.15 -1.33
N GLU A 112 -7.94 9.01 -1.48
CA GLU A 112 -7.46 7.89 -2.28
C GLU A 112 -8.63 7.29 -3.04
N CYS A 113 -8.41 6.91 -4.29
CA CYS A 113 -9.36 6.10 -5.04
C CYS A 113 -8.72 4.77 -5.41
N PHE A 114 -9.52 3.71 -5.47
CA PHE A 114 -9.08 2.37 -5.84
C PHE A 114 -10.13 1.64 -6.66
N ASN A 115 -9.74 1.16 -7.82
CA ASN A 115 -10.57 0.35 -8.70
C ASN A 115 -10.23 -1.14 -8.57
N SER A 116 -10.95 -1.85 -7.71
CA SER A 116 -10.71 -3.27 -7.46
C SER A 116 -10.95 -4.13 -8.72
N LEU A 117 -11.80 -3.69 -9.65
CA LEU A 117 -12.05 -4.40 -10.91
C LEU A 117 -10.82 -4.49 -11.82
N ALA A 118 -9.96 -3.47 -11.74
CA ALA A 118 -8.78 -3.35 -12.59
C ALA A 118 -7.52 -3.91 -11.91
N MET A 119 -7.67 -4.53 -10.73
CA MET A 119 -6.57 -5.16 -10.02
C MET A 119 -6.10 -6.42 -10.75
N TYR A 120 -4.78 -6.54 -10.89
CA TYR A 120 -4.16 -7.72 -11.47
C TYR A 120 -4.02 -8.81 -10.40
N ASP A 121 -4.57 -9.99 -10.68
CA ASP A 121 -4.38 -11.14 -9.80
C ASP A 121 -2.89 -11.51 -9.73
N LYS A 122 -2.41 -11.85 -8.53
CA LYS A 122 -1.02 -12.29 -8.26
C LYS A 122 0.09 -11.39 -8.83
N TRP A 123 -0.15 -10.10 -9.04
CA TRP A 123 0.82 -9.15 -9.59
C TRP A 123 2.16 -9.06 -8.85
N ASN A 124 2.22 -9.51 -7.59
CA ASN A 124 3.38 -9.51 -6.70
C ASN A 124 4.01 -10.91 -6.51
N ILE A 125 3.53 -11.93 -7.23
CA ILE A 125 4.03 -13.31 -7.21
C ILE A 125 4.35 -13.76 -8.63
N ASP A 126 3.48 -13.49 -9.59
CA ASP A 126 3.62 -13.90 -10.98
C ASP A 126 4.12 -12.73 -11.83
N GLU A 127 4.85 -13.05 -12.90
CA GLU A 127 5.16 -12.04 -13.91
C GLU A 127 3.87 -11.63 -14.63
N LEU A 128 3.57 -10.34 -14.58
CA LEU A 128 2.50 -9.79 -15.40
C LEU A 128 2.86 -9.94 -16.89
N PRO A 129 1.88 -10.19 -17.76
CA PRO A 129 2.15 -10.37 -19.18
C PRO A 129 2.80 -9.11 -19.78
N ALA A 130 3.89 -9.34 -20.53
CA ALA A 130 4.72 -8.31 -21.16
C ALA A 130 4.00 -7.13 -21.85
N PRO A 131 2.88 -7.30 -22.60
CA PRO A 131 2.20 -6.16 -23.23
C PRO A 131 1.65 -5.11 -22.26
N MET A 132 1.58 -5.41 -20.96
CA MET A 132 1.08 -4.51 -19.92
C MET A 132 2.20 -3.79 -19.17
N LEU A 133 3.43 -4.29 -19.28
CA LEU A 133 4.59 -3.80 -18.55
C LEU A 133 5.31 -2.73 -19.38
N LEU A 134 5.52 -1.58 -18.76
CA LEU A 134 6.29 -0.48 -19.32
C LEU A 134 7.71 -0.51 -18.76
N PRO A 135 8.74 -0.23 -19.59
CA PRO A 135 10.11 -0.17 -19.12
C PRO A 135 10.31 1.00 -18.16
N VAL A 136 11.17 0.81 -17.15
CA VAL A 136 11.65 1.92 -16.33
C VAL A 136 12.70 2.74 -17.08
N ARG A 137 12.88 4.00 -16.67
CA ARG A 137 14.00 4.83 -17.11
C ARG A 137 15.01 4.96 -15.96
N VAL A 138 16.25 4.61 -16.23
CA VAL A 138 17.34 4.78 -15.27
C VAL A 138 17.82 6.23 -15.32
N SER A 139 17.91 6.88 -14.16
CA SER A 139 18.50 8.21 -14.01
C SER A 139 19.85 8.09 -13.30
N SER A 140 20.95 8.32 -14.03
CA SER A 140 22.32 8.14 -13.52
C SER A 140 22.87 9.36 -12.77
N GLY A 141 22.10 10.46 -12.69
CA GLY A 141 22.63 11.79 -12.40
C GLY A 141 22.13 12.44 -11.12
N SER A 142 21.44 11.73 -10.24
CA SER A 142 20.86 12.33 -9.04
C SER A 142 21.31 11.59 -7.79
N TYR A 143 22.54 11.87 -7.37
CA TYR A 143 22.96 11.55 -6.00
C TYR A 143 22.13 12.40 -5.05
N TYR A 144 21.21 11.75 -4.38
CA TYR A 144 20.47 12.32 -3.27
C TYR A 144 20.96 11.61 -2.04
N GLU A 145 21.53 12.33 -1.09
CA GLU A 145 21.72 11.78 0.24
C GLU A 145 20.33 11.62 0.87
N PRO A 146 19.95 10.40 1.34
CA PRO A 146 18.77 10.26 2.14
C PRO A 146 18.88 11.21 3.34
N SER A 147 17.84 12.01 3.58
CA SER A 147 17.78 12.80 4.82
C SER A 147 17.68 11.90 6.05
N GLU A 148 17.74 12.52 7.23
CA GLU A 148 17.47 11.89 8.53
C GLU A 148 16.31 10.87 8.48
N PRO A 149 16.41 9.79 9.27
CA PRO A 149 15.38 8.76 9.34
C PRO A 149 14.02 9.41 9.60
N TYR A 150 12.98 8.93 8.92
CA TYR A 150 11.62 9.36 9.21
C TYR A 150 11.08 8.58 10.41
N THR A 151 10.13 9.16 11.12
CA THR A 151 9.38 8.46 12.17
C THR A 151 8.42 7.48 11.50
N PRO A 152 8.61 6.15 11.65
CA PRO A 152 7.69 5.17 11.08
C PRO A 152 6.33 5.26 11.75
N GLN A 153 5.27 4.95 11.00
CA GLN A 153 3.92 4.92 11.53
C GLN A 153 3.39 3.50 11.66
N TYR A 154 2.58 3.28 12.69
CA TYR A 154 2.04 1.97 13.00
C TYR A 154 0.55 2.04 13.27
N ILE A 155 -0.12 0.89 13.12
CA ILE A 155 -1.49 0.72 13.60
C ILE A 155 -1.42 0.67 15.12
N ARG A 156 -1.96 1.70 15.76
CA ARG A 156 -2.05 1.80 17.21
C ARG A 156 -3.17 0.92 17.75
N HIS A 157 -4.34 1.00 17.11
CA HIS A 157 -5.52 0.27 17.53
C HIS A 157 -6.47 0.03 16.35
N ILE A 158 -7.23 -1.07 16.42
CA ILE A 158 -8.32 -1.37 15.48
C ILE A 158 -9.62 -1.46 16.28
N TYR A 159 -10.53 -0.53 16.06
CA TYR A 159 -11.84 -0.55 16.69
C TYR A 159 -12.89 -1.17 15.77
N SER A 160 -13.70 -2.09 16.31
CA SER A 160 -14.92 -2.53 15.63
C SER A 160 -16.02 -1.48 15.80
N CYS A 161 -16.58 -1.01 14.68
CA CYS A 161 -17.56 0.06 14.67
C CYS A 161 -19.00 -0.48 14.71
N LYS A 162 -19.91 0.29 15.31
CA LYS A 162 -21.32 -0.08 15.42
C LYS A 162 -22.18 0.74 14.46
N LYS A 163 -23.04 0.07 13.69
CA LYS A 163 -24.01 0.74 12.83
C LYS A 163 -25.01 1.51 13.68
N ILE A 164 -25.29 2.76 13.32
CA ILE A 164 -26.24 3.62 14.02
C ILE A 164 -27.43 4.05 13.13
N SER A 165 -27.25 4.10 11.82
CA SER A 165 -28.33 4.43 10.88
C SER A 165 -28.10 3.81 9.51
N ALA A 166 -29.17 3.73 8.73
CA ALA A 166 -29.16 3.21 7.37
C ALA A 166 -30.19 3.94 6.52
N THR A 167 -29.80 4.25 5.29
CA THR A 167 -30.68 4.66 4.19
C THR A 167 -30.40 3.72 3.00
N PRO A 168 -31.19 3.79 1.90
CA PRO A 168 -30.92 2.95 0.74
C PRO A 168 -29.54 3.16 0.08
N THR A 169 -28.88 4.29 0.34
CA THR A 169 -27.61 4.69 -0.32
C THR A 169 -26.50 5.07 0.66
N SER A 170 -26.74 5.00 1.98
CA SER A 170 -25.76 5.34 3.00
C SER A 170 -25.93 4.50 4.25
N LEU A 171 -24.81 4.12 4.87
CA LEU A 171 -24.75 3.52 6.19
C LEU A 171 -23.86 4.39 7.08
N THR A 172 -24.31 4.66 8.30
CA THR A 172 -23.49 5.36 9.30
C THR A 172 -23.09 4.43 10.42
N TYR A 173 -21.81 4.47 10.77
CA TYR A 173 -21.20 3.72 11.85
C TYR A 173 -20.53 4.66 12.85
N LEU A 174 -20.45 4.22 14.10
CA LEU A 174 -19.76 4.89 15.18
C LEU A 174 -18.63 4.01 15.72
N SER A 175 -17.43 4.59 15.79
CA SER A 175 -16.29 4.02 16.50
C SER A 175 -16.45 4.23 18.02
N PRO A 176 -16.05 3.27 18.88
CA PRO A 176 -16.00 3.44 20.33
C PRO A 176 -15.16 4.63 20.82
N SER A 177 -14.19 5.08 20.03
CA SER A 177 -13.33 6.23 20.32
C SER A 177 -13.03 6.99 19.02
N PRO A 178 -12.82 8.31 19.06
CA PRO A 178 -12.23 9.04 17.95
C PRO A 178 -10.89 8.41 17.54
N PHE A 179 -10.63 8.37 16.24
CA PHE A 179 -9.41 7.82 15.65
C PHE A 179 -8.88 8.73 14.53
N CYS A 180 -7.57 8.72 14.31
CA CYS A 180 -6.92 9.33 13.15
C CYS A 180 -6.35 8.21 12.29
N GLY A 181 -6.78 8.08 11.03
CA GLY A 181 -6.31 7.00 10.18
C GLY A 181 -7.25 6.65 9.04
N TRP A 182 -7.54 5.37 8.85
CA TRP A 182 -8.39 4.87 7.76
C TRP A 182 -9.47 3.93 8.25
N VAL A 183 -10.51 3.78 7.44
CA VAL A 183 -11.61 2.84 7.67
C VAL A 183 -11.40 1.63 6.76
N ARG A 184 -11.54 0.44 7.33
CA ARG A 184 -11.64 -0.81 6.58
C ARG A 184 -13.07 -1.32 6.61
N VAL A 185 -13.64 -1.55 5.43
CA VAL A 185 -14.98 -2.10 5.27
C VAL A 185 -14.87 -3.46 4.60
N THR A 186 -15.38 -4.51 5.26
CA THR A 186 -15.49 -5.85 4.68
C THR A 186 -16.89 -6.00 4.09
N LEU A 187 -16.94 -6.36 2.81
CA LEU A 187 -18.13 -6.34 1.97
C LEU A 187 -18.48 -7.74 1.49
N ARG A 188 -19.77 -7.97 1.29
CA ARG A 188 -20.27 -9.21 0.68
C ARG A 188 -21.50 -8.94 -0.17
N GLY A 189 -21.57 -9.58 -1.34
CA GLY A 189 -22.71 -9.43 -2.23
C GLY A 189 -22.90 -8.02 -2.81
N MET A 190 -21.84 -7.20 -2.79
CA MET A 190 -21.84 -5.92 -3.51
C MET A 190 -21.87 -6.19 -5.01
N LYS A 191 -22.63 -5.35 -5.75
CA LYS A 191 -22.64 -5.43 -7.20
C LYS A 191 -21.25 -5.10 -7.75
N ARG A 192 -20.73 -5.94 -8.62
CA ARG A 192 -19.51 -5.66 -9.40
C ARG A 192 -19.62 -4.30 -10.10
N GLY A 193 -18.66 -3.42 -9.86
CA GLY A 193 -18.62 -2.03 -10.35
C GLY A 193 -19.38 -1.01 -9.51
N ALA A 194 -19.99 -1.39 -8.38
CA ALA A 194 -20.56 -0.44 -7.44
C ALA A 194 -19.46 0.45 -6.84
N THR A 195 -19.74 1.74 -6.72
CA THR A 195 -18.81 2.71 -6.13
C THR A 195 -19.19 3.01 -4.69
N LEU A 196 -18.23 2.81 -3.79
CA LEU A 196 -18.31 3.18 -2.39
C LEU A 196 -17.52 4.44 -2.14
N SER A 197 -18.00 5.30 -1.25
CA SER A 197 -17.26 6.43 -0.71
C SER A 197 -17.25 6.36 0.81
N VAL A 198 -16.06 6.38 1.41
CA VAL A 198 -15.85 6.22 2.85
C VAL A 198 -14.76 7.18 3.31
N ASN A 199 -15.14 8.26 4.01
CA ASN A 199 -14.20 9.23 4.60
C ASN A 199 -13.05 9.67 3.66
N GLY A 200 -13.37 10.03 2.41
CA GLY A 200 -12.41 10.44 1.37
C GLY A 200 -11.73 9.27 0.63
N PHE A 201 -12.16 8.02 0.86
CA PHE A 201 -11.76 6.86 0.09
C PHE A 201 -12.86 6.48 -0.89
N ASP A 202 -12.57 6.52 -2.18
CA ASP A 202 -13.50 6.04 -3.21
C ASP A 202 -13.06 4.66 -3.72
N TYR A 203 -13.96 3.69 -3.70
CA TYR A 203 -13.65 2.29 -3.99
C TYR A 203 -14.63 1.70 -4.99
N ILE A 204 -14.14 1.10 -6.07
CA ILE A 204 -14.97 0.37 -7.04
C ILE A 204 -14.90 -1.12 -6.74
N CYS A 205 -16.05 -1.69 -6.38
CA CYS A 205 -16.17 -3.09 -5.96
C CYS A 205 -15.93 -4.07 -7.11
N ASN A 206 -15.22 -5.15 -6.85
CA ASN A 206 -15.01 -6.28 -7.75
C ASN A 206 -16.11 -7.35 -7.65
N GLY A 207 -16.90 -7.33 -6.56
CA GLY A 207 -18.03 -8.21 -6.32
C GLY A 207 -17.65 -9.58 -5.75
N ASP A 208 -16.40 -9.74 -5.29
CA ASP A 208 -15.94 -10.95 -4.63
C ASP A 208 -16.58 -11.12 -3.24
N ILE A 209 -16.53 -12.35 -2.73
CA ILE A 209 -16.86 -12.61 -1.34
C ILE A 209 -15.77 -12.04 -0.43
N ASP A 210 -16.18 -11.43 0.67
CA ASP A 210 -15.26 -10.86 1.67
C ASP A 210 -14.29 -9.81 1.10
N GLU A 211 -14.77 -9.05 0.11
CA GLU A 211 -14.06 -7.94 -0.49
C GLU A 211 -13.75 -6.86 0.57
N GLN A 212 -12.52 -6.37 0.62
CA GLN A 212 -12.11 -5.35 1.58
C GLN A 212 -11.81 -4.02 0.89
N ALA A 213 -12.57 -2.99 1.27
CA ALA A 213 -12.31 -1.60 0.92
C ALA A 213 -11.50 -0.96 2.05
N CYS A 214 -10.22 -0.66 1.79
CA CYS A 214 -9.32 0.02 2.71
C CYS A 214 -8.28 0.83 1.93
N ARG A 215 -7.94 2.01 2.46
CA ARG A 215 -6.86 2.86 1.97
C ARG A 215 -5.50 2.18 2.16
N ARG A 216 -4.49 2.67 1.44
CA ARG A 216 -3.09 2.19 1.56
C ARG A 216 -2.08 3.31 1.75
N PHE A 217 -2.31 4.45 1.12
CA PHE A 217 -1.33 5.53 1.05
C PHE A 217 -1.85 6.87 1.53
N THR A 218 -3.08 7.00 2.04
CA THR A 218 -3.57 8.25 2.65
C THR A 218 -4.29 8.01 3.97
N ILE A 219 -4.41 9.05 4.81
CA ILE A 219 -5.16 9.00 6.07
C ILE A 219 -6.18 10.12 6.11
N SER A 220 -7.25 9.93 6.88
CA SER A 220 -8.10 11.03 7.31
C SER A 220 -7.38 11.71 8.49
N PRO A 221 -6.86 12.95 8.31
CA PRO A 221 -6.05 13.60 9.33
C PRO A 221 -6.89 14.20 10.47
N VAL A 222 -8.20 14.29 10.28
CA VAL A 222 -9.12 14.82 11.30
C VAL A 222 -9.66 13.65 12.09
N ALA A 223 -9.41 13.67 13.39
CA ALA A 223 -9.93 12.67 14.30
C ALA A 223 -11.46 12.68 14.26
N THR A 224 -12.05 11.52 14.03
CA THR A 224 -13.51 11.34 13.99
C THR A 224 -13.86 10.00 14.63
N ASP A 225 -15.03 9.91 15.24
CA ASP A 225 -15.68 8.67 15.63
C ASP A 225 -16.82 8.30 14.67
N HIS A 226 -17.23 9.21 13.80
CA HIS A 226 -18.29 9.01 12.81
C HIS A 226 -17.72 8.53 11.47
N ILE A 227 -18.33 7.48 10.94
CA ILE A 227 -17.99 6.88 9.65
C ILE A 227 -19.24 6.85 8.80
N GLU A 228 -19.16 7.42 7.61
CA GLU A 228 -20.22 7.32 6.62
C GLU A 228 -19.74 6.53 5.41
N ILE A 229 -20.51 5.50 5.06
CA ILE A 229 -20.30 4.68 3.87
C ILE A 229 -21.42 4.99 2.90
N ARG A 230 -21.10 5.58 1.75
CA ARG A 230 -22.08 5.92 0.71
C ARG A 230 -21.91 5.03 -0.51
N CYS A 231 -23.03 4.65 -1.13
CA CYS A 231 -23.05 3.96 -2.42
C CYS A 231 -24.22 4.46 -3.27
N SER A 232 -23.91 5.06 -4.42
CA SER A 232 -24.92 5.63 -5.32
C SER A 232 -25.83 4.56 -5.95
N SER A 233 -25.32 3.35 -6.19
CA SER A 233 -26.09 2.21 -6.69
C SER A 233 -26.88 1.48 -5.60
N GLY A 234 -26.80 1.94 -4.36
CA GLY A 234 -27.43 1.36 -3.18
C GLY A 234 -26.50 0.50 -2.35
N ILE A 235 -26.73 0.52 -1.03
CA ILE A 235 -26.01 -0.28 -0.04
C ILE A 235 -26.93 -0.59 1.13
N THR A 236 -26.85 -1.82 1.65
CA THR A 236 -27.61 -2.27 2.81
C THR A 236 -26.69 -2.88 3.86
N ALA A 237 -27.19 -3.06 5.08
CA ALA A 237 -26.41 -3.66 6.16
C ALA A 237 -25.98 -5.10 5.84
N ASP A 238 -26.76 -5.84 5.05
CA ASP A 238 -26.42 -7.20 4.64
C ASP A 238 -25.22 -7.23 3.68
N ASN A 239 -24.87 -6.08 3.09
CA ASN A 239 -23.69 -5.97 2.25
C ASN A 239 -22.39 -5.75 3.05
N VAL A 240 -22.47 -5.45 4.35
CA VAL A 240 -21.32 -5.04 5.16
C VAL A 240 -21.12 -6.03 6.32
N MET A 241 -20.05 -6.80 6.26
CA MET A 241 -19.71 -7.82 7.26
C MET A 241 -19.03 -7.20 8.48
N SER A 242 -18.18 -6.20 8.27
CA SER A 242 -17.52 -5.45 9.34
C SER A 242 -17.14 -4.05 8.88
N VAL A 243 -17.09 -3.13 9.84
CA VAL A 243 -16.49 -1.80 9.70
C VAL A 243 -15.50 -1.63 10.82
N GLU A 244 -14.26 -1.34 10.47
CA GLU A 244 -13.17 -1.16 11.42
C GLU A 244 -12.57 0.23 11.25
N ALA A 245 -12.45 0.95 12.36
CA ALA A 245 -11.68 2.17 12.46
C ALA A 245 -10.25 1.81 12.85
N ILE A 246 -9.28 2.09 11.98
CA ILE A 246 -7.87 1.80 12.22
C ILE A 246 -7.19 3.11 12.59
N ASP A 247 -6.78 3.19 13.85
CA ASP A 247 -6.10 4.33 14.45
C ASP A 247 -4.60 4.20 14.23
N ILE A 248 -3.99 5.30 13.80
CA ILE A 248 -2.61 5.39 13.33
C ILE A 248 -1.90 6.50 14.12
N ASP A 249 -0.67 6.23 14.54
CA ASP A 249 0.16 7.18 15.29
C ASP A 249 0.66 8.39 14.44
#